data_AF-A0A1G2EDH0-F1
#
_entry.id   AF-A0A1G2EDH0-F1
#
_cell.length_a   1.000
_cell.length_b   1.000
_cell.length_c   1.000
_cell.angle_alpha   90.00
_cell.angle_beta   90.00
_cell.angle_gamma   90.00
#
_symmetry.space_group_name_H-M   'P 1'
#
loop_
_entity.id
_entity.type
_entity.pdbx_description
1 polymer ?
#
loop_
_entity_poly.entity_id
_entity_poly.type
_entity_poly.pdbx_seq_one_letter_code
_entity_poly.pdbx_strand_id
1 'polypeptide(L)'
;MVEKTETKRPGGQIKDEKWLVLVESTGKEGVGYTHSCGTKIQGQRVSHPVWDGPFPLSGSGQVQSEIVPFCPKCEEEPNSAGAPVSPKGSYHNP
;
A
#
# COMPACT_ATOMS: atom_id res chain seq x y z
N MET A 1 -25.70 4.20 23.78
CA MET A 1 -24.24 4.36 23.73
C MET A 1 -23.89 4.62 22.28
N VAL A 2 -23.45 5.83 21.93
CA VAL A 2 -23.09 6.17 20.56
C VAL A 2 -21.70 5.58 20.34
N GLU A 3 -21.62 4.44 19.65
CA GLU A 3 -20.36 3.97 19.07
C GLU A 3 -19.87 5.09 18.14
N LYS A 4 -18.90 5.87 18.61
CA LYS A 4 -18.11 6.70 17.72
C LYS A 4 -17.43 5.73 16.78
N THR A 5 -17.94 5.63 15.56
CA THR A 5 -17.24 5.00 14.45
C THR A 5 -16.02 5.87 14.21
N GLU A 6 -14.94 5.64 14.96
CA GLU A 6 -13.65 6.24 14.69
C GLU A 6 -13.30 5.82 13.27
N THR A 7 -13.38 6.78 12.36
CA THR A 7 -13.12 6.55 10.94
C THR A 7 -11.65 6.17 10.85
N LYS A 8 -11.38 4.89 10.60
CA LYS A 8 -10.01 4.42 10.41
C LYS A 8 -9.43 5.15 9.20
N ARG A 9 -8.15 5.52 9.29
CA ARG A 9 -7.47 6.13 8.14
C ARG A 9 -7.23 5.05 7.06
N PRO A 10 -7.09 5.40 5.78
CA PRO A 10 -6.69 4.44 4.75
C PRO A 10 -5.33 3.83 5.09
N GLY A 11 -5.18 2.52 4.96
CA GLY A 11 -3.86 1.88 5.03
C GLY A 11 -3.01 2.20 3.80
N GLY A 12 -1.69 2.01 3.90
CA GLY A 12 -0.80 2.23 2.76
C GLY A 12 -0.61 3.69 2.35
N GLN A 13 -0.64 4.62 3.32
CA GLN A 13 -0.31 6.01 3.04
C GLN A 13 1.21 6.20 2.99
N ILE A 14 1.71 6.84 1.92
CA ILE A 14 3.11 7.23 1.78
C ILE A 14 3.22 8.74 2.00
N LYS A 15 4.19 9.16 2.81
CA LYS A 15 4.59 10.56 2.99
C LYS A 15 6.11 10.64 2.95
N ASP A 16 6.65 11.56 2.16
CA ASP A 16 8.11 11.74 1.99
C ASP A 16 8.82 10.42 1.61
N GLU A 17 8.23 9.68 0.66
CA GLU A 17 8.72 8.38 0.16
C GLU A 17 8.76 7.25 1.21
N LYS A 18 8.10 7.42 2.37
CA LYS A 18 8.04 6.44 3.44
C LYS A 18 6.61 6.09 3.81
N TRP A 19 6.36 4.83 4.16
CA TRP A 19 5.07 4.41 4.70
C TRP A 19 4.81 5.08 6.04
N LEU A 20 3.74 5.85 6.12
CA LEU A 20 3.39 6.63 7.31
C LEU A 20 3.28 5.72 8.55
N VAL A 21 2.62 4.57 8.40
CA VAL A 21 2.45 3.58 9.47
C VAL A 21 3.78 3.05 10.00
N LEU A 22 4.83 2.97 9.17
CA LEU A 22 6.15 2.52 9.62
C LEU A 22 6.89 3.64 10.35
N VAL A 23 6.74 4.90 9.94
CA VAL A 23 7.34 6.06 10.61
C VAL A 23 6.81 6.23 12.03
N GLU A 24 5.52 5.92 12.24
CA GLU A 24 4.86 5.98 13.56
C GLU A 24 5.06 4.71 14.40
N SER A 25 5.73 3.70 13.85
CA SER A 25 5.91 2.41 14.49
C SER A 25 7.27 2.26 15.16
N THR A 26 7.33 1.38 16.13
CA THR A 26 8.59 0.92 16.73
C THR A 26 8.81 -0.52 16.34
N GLY A 27 10.00 -0.84 15.84
CA GLY A 27 10.32 -2.19 15.39
C GLY A 27 11.75 -2.31 14.88
N LYS A 28 12.10 -3.53 14.50
CA LYS A 28 13.35 -3.83 13.80
C LYS A 28 13.04 -4.64 12.55
N GLU A 29 13.79 -4.36 11.49
CA GLU A 29 13.74 -5.15 10.27
C GLU A 29 14.02 -6.63 10.59
N GLY A 30 13.26 -7.54 9.97
CA GLY A 30 13.33 -8.99 10.23
C GLY A 30 12.67 -9.49 11.51
N VAL A 31 12.27 -8.60 12.44
CA VAL A 31 11.56 -8.97 13.69
C VAL A 31 10.08 -8.59 13.65
N GLY A 32 9.77 -7.49 12.96
CA GLY A 32 8.42 -6.95 12.82
C GLY A 32 8.27 -5.58 13.49
N TYR A 33 7.21 -4.88 13.10
CA TYR A 33 6.91 -3.53 13.57
C TYR A 33 5.63 -3.53 14.39
N THR A 34 5.61 -2.72 15.45
CA THR A 34 4.45 -2.49 16.30
C THR A 34 4.04 -1.03 16.19
N HIS A 35 2.79 -0.80 15.81
CA HIS A 35 2.22 0.54 15.73
C HIS A 35 2.08 1.16 17.13
N SER A 36 2.01 2.48 17.21
CA SER A 36 1.86 3.23 18.47
C SER A 36 0.65 2.79 19.32
N CYS A 37 -0.37 2.21 18.70
CA CYS A 37 -1.55 1.64 19.37
C CYS A 37 -1.31 0.27 20.04
N GLY A 38 -0.08 -0.27 19.99
CA GLY A 38 0.31 -1.56 20.56
C GLY A 38 0.00 -2.78 19.67
N THR A 39 -0.52 -2.58 18.46
CA THR A 39 -0.87 -3.65 17.53
C THR A 39 0.26 -3.89 16.54
N LYS A 40 0.55 -5.16 16.22
CA LYS A 40 1.53 -5.52 15.19
C LYS A 40 1.06 -5.03 13.82
N ILE A 41 1.99 -4.45 13.07
CA ILE A 41 1.77 -4.05 11.68
C ILE A 41 1.69 -5.32 10.82
N GLN A 42 0.71 -5.34 9.92
CA GLN A 42 0.53 -6.37 8.92
C GLN A 42 0.92 -5.83 7.55
N GLY A 43 1.19 -6.71 6.60
CA GLY A 43 1.50 -6.35 5.23
C GLY A 43 0.46 -6.95 4.30
N GLN A 44 -0.17 -6.11 3.48
CA GLN A 44 -1.09 -6.55 2.45
C GLN A 44 -0.40 -6.56 1.10
N ARG A 45 -0.56 -7.64 0.33
CA ARG A 45 -0.02 -7.73 -1.02
C ARG A 45 -0.93 -6.98 -1.98
N VAL A 46 -0.44 -5.89 -2.55
CA VAL A 46 -1.15 -5.09 -3.55
C VAL A 46 -0.57 -5.39 -4.93
N SER A 47 -1.45 -5.61 -5.90
CA SER A 47 -1.09 -6.01 -7.26
C SER A 47 -1.50 -4.93 -8.26
N HIS A 48 -0.50 -4.41 -8.97
CA HIS A 48 -0.61 -3.31 -9.92
C HIS A 48 -0.48 -3.85 -11.35
N PRO A 49 -1.51 -3.73 -12.19
CA PRO A 49 -1.38 -4.11 -13.59
C PRO A 49 -0.36 -3.20 -14.30
N VAL A 50 0.50 -3.79 -15.12
CA VAL A 50 1.52 -3.04 -15.87
C VAL A 50 0.94 -2.58 -17.20
N TRP A 51 1.04 -1.27 -17.48
CA TRP A 51 0.66 -0.67 -18.75
C TRP A 51 1.90 -0.43 -19.61
N ASP A 52 2.36 -1.49 -20.26
CA ASP A 52 3.54 -1.53 -21.13
C ASP A 52 3.20 -1.60 -22.63
N GLY A 53 1.92 -1.65 -23.00
CA GLY A 53 1.49 -1.68 -24.39
C GLY A 53 1.40 -0.29 -25.05
N PRO A 54 1.32 -0.25 -26.39
CA PRO A 54 1.32 1.01 -27.15
C PRO A 54 -0.01 1.78 -27.10
N PHE A 55 -1.08 1.20 -26.57
CA PHE A 55 -2.41 1.80 -26.47
C PHE A 55 -2.86 1.93 -25.01
N PRO A 56 -3.80 2.87 -24.69
CA PRO A 56 -4.45 2.91 -23.38
C PRO A 56 -5.08 1.55 -23.04
N LEU A 57 -4.91 1.12 -21.79
CA LEU A 57 -5.40 -0.16 -21.29
C LEU A 57 -4.82 -1.40 -21.99
N SER A 58 -3.81 -1.25 -22.86
CA SER A 58 -3.05 -2.36 -23.39
C SER A 58 -1.84 -2.64 -22.51
N GLY A 59 -1.70 -3.90 -22.10
CA GLY A 59 -0.56 -4.37 -21.34
C GLY A 59 -0.35 -5.86 -21.60
N SER A 60 0.84 -6.36 -21.31
CA SER A 60 1.23 -7.75 -21.56
C SER A 60 0.59 -8.77 -20.62
N GLY A 61 -0.38 -8.36 -19.79
CA GLY A 61 -0.92 -9.16 -18.68
C GLY A 61 0.03 -9.27 -17.49
N GLN A 62 1.13 -8.50 -17.47
CA GLN A 62 2.04 -8.46 -16.34
C GLN A 62 1.44 -7.67 -15.16
N VAL A 63 1.84 -8.08 -13.97
CA VAL A 63 1.41 -7.48 -12.70
C VAL A 63 2.65 -7.28 -11.84
N GLN A 64 2.83 -6.07 -11.35
CA GLN A 64 3.81 -5.76 -10.32
C GLN A 64 3.14 -5.86 -8.96
N SER A 65 3.73 -6.59 -8.02
CA SER A 65 3.22 -6.65 -6.65
C SER A 65 4.14 -5.90 -5.69
N GLU A 66 3.54 -5.23 -4.70
CA GLU A 66 4.25 -4.71 -3.54
C GLU A 66 3.56 -5.14 -2.24
N ILE A 67 4.30 -5.10 -1.13
CA ILE A 67 3.75 -5.33 0.21
C ILE A 67 3.53 -3.97 0.87
N VAL A 68 2.26 -3.66 1.11
CA VAL A 68 1.82 -2.40 1.71
C VAL A 68 1.58 -2.62 3.22
N PRO A 69 2.36 -2.00 4.10
CA PRO A 69 2.18 -2.12 5.53
C PRO A 69 0.93 -1.36 5.98
N PHE A 70 0.21 -1.93 6.96
CA PHE A 70 -0.89 -1.26 7.63
C PHE A 70 -1.09 -1.75 9.07
N CYS A 71 -1.75 -0.92 9.89
CA CYS A 71 -2.16 -1.30 11.24
C CYS A 71 -3.65 -1.74 11.23
N PRO A 72 -3.98 -3.02 11.48
CA PRO A 72 -5.36 -3.51 11.38
C PRO A 72 -6.33 -2.88 12.39
N LYS A 73 -5.79 -2.26 13.45
CA LYS A 73 -6.57 -1.56 14.47
C LYS A 73 -6.88 -0.11 14.09
N CYS A 74 -5.88 0.63 13.63
CA CYS A 74 -5.99 2.08 13.38
C CYS A 74 -6.29 2.43 11.92
N GLU A 75 -6.05 1.51 11.00
CA GLU A 75 -6.14 1.72 9.57
C GLU A 75 -7.06 0.69 8.93
N GLU A 76 -7.61 1.07 7.79
CA GLU A 76 -8.28 0.14 6.88
C GLU A 76 -7.23 -0.69 6.13
N GLU A 77 -7.53 -1.97 5.93
CA GLU A 77 -6.69 -2.84 5.12
C GLU A 77 -6.61 -2.31 3.68
N PRO A 78 -5.42 -2.17 3.09
CA PRO A 78 -5.27 -1.77 1.70
C PRO A 78 -6.01 -2.72 0.74
N ASN A 79 -6.55 -2.18 -0.35
CA ASN A 79 -7.12 -3.02 -1.40
C ASN A 79 -6.02 -3.85 -2.07
N SER A 80 -6.25 -5.15 -2.29
CA SER A 80 -5.34 -6.02 -3.04
C SER A 80 -5.20 -5.63 -4.52
N ALA A 81 -6.19 -4.92 -5.06
CA ALA A 81 -6.15 -4.36 -6.41
C ALA A 81 -5.56 -2.94 -6.38
N GLY A 82 -4.31 -2.82 -6.85
CA GLY A 82 -3.60 -1.56 -6.95
C GLY A 82 -3.92 -0.82 -8.25
N ALA A 83 -3.60 0.48 -8.27
CA ALA A 83 -3.65 1.28 -9.48
C ALA A 83 -2.61 0.79 -10.51
N PRO A 84 -2.86 0.93 -11.81
CA PRO A 84 -1.92 0.55 -12.85
C PRO A 84 -0.60 1.32 -12.75
N VAL A 85 0.49 0.67 -13.12
CA VAL A 85 1.84 1.26 -13.18
C VAL A 85 2.35 1.30 -14.62
N SER A 86 2.99 2.41 -14.98
CA SER A 86 3.58 2.62 -16.31
C SER A 86 5.11 2.65 -16.21
N PRO A 87 5.83 1.66 -16.78
CA PRO A 87 7.29 1.64 -16.77
C PRO A 87 7.88 2.88 -17.43
N LYS A 88 9.02 3.38 -16.95
CA LYS A 88 9.72 4.51 -17.60
C LYS A 88 10.08 4.16 -19.05
N GLY A 89 9.80 5.07 -19.97
CA GLY A 89 9.99 4.87 -21.40
C GLY A 89 8.87 4.08 -22.08
N SER A 90 7.79 3.73 -21.36
CA SER A 90 6.57 3.21 -22.01
C SER A 90 5.79 4.36 -22.65
N TYR A 91 4.88 4.03 -23.57
CA TYR A 91 4.01 5.04 -24.20
C TYR A 91 3.25 5.90 -23.17
N HIS A 92 2.95 5.33 -22.00
CA HIS A 92 2.20 5.98 -20.92
C HIS A 92 3.10 6.74 -19.94
N ASN A 93 4.42 6.68 -20.10
CA ASN A 93 5.42 7.35 -19.26
C ASN A 93 6.69 7.66 -20.10
N PRO A 94 6.60 8.61 -21.06
CA PRO A 94 7.63 8.89 -22.06
C PRO A 94 8.95 9.43 -21.49
#